data_AF-A0A2M8SBG2-F1
#
_entry.id   AF-A0A2M8SBG2-F1
#
_cell.length_a   1.000
_cell.length_b   1.000
_cell.length_c   1.000
_cell.angle_alpha   90.00
_cell.angle_beta   90.00
_cell.angle_gamma   90.00
#
_symmetry.space_group_name_H-M   'P 1'
#
loop_
_entity.id
_entity.type
_entity.pdbx_description
1 polymer ?
#
loop_
_entity_poly.entity_id
_entity_poly.type
_entity_poly.pdbx_seq_one_letter_code
_entity_poly.pdbx_strand_id
1 'polypeptide(L)'
;MPQFSYPQHLRSSKNLITTPIASQAWAAALVAEKKWFAFQHISFSNEKTNAKLTHRKFTYAIQATLTMAGIPYRWLDRTSCTWRKMLKSKYDEEILLGGISWQRNGKNRTLIFNLTVPLVKNNVDLCLFNLSSQELEASKYALPESYIALGELKGGIDPAGADEHWKTARTSLERIQKSFGEAGQKPHTFFIGTAIEKKMAGEIWSELKNGSLSNAANLNDERQIASVSRWLCTL
;
A
#
# COMPACT_ATOMS: atom_id res chain seq x y z
N MET A 1 22.22 -8.89 -3.25
CA MET A 1 21.15 -8.14 -2.54
C MET A 1 20.09 -7.75 -3.56
N PRO A 2 18.78 -7.94 -3.35
CA PRO A 2 17.82 -7.45 -4.33
C PRO A 2 17.76 -5.91 -4.25
N GLN A 3 18.42 -5.27 -5.21
CA GLN A 3 18.53 -3.83 -5.43
C GLN A 3 17.23 -3.28 -6.05
N PHE A 4 16.09 -3.60 -5.45
CA PHE A 4 14.77 -3.11 -5.88
C PHE A 4 14.36 -2.01 -4.91
N SER A 5 14.50 -0.75 -5.30
CA SER A 5 14.05 0.43 -4.55
C SER A 5 13.60 1.48 -5.58
N TYR A 6 13.23 2.68 -5.14
CA TYR A 6 12.73 3.76 -6.00
C TYR A 6 13.59 4.05 -7.25
N PRO A 7 14.94 3.88 -7.26
CA PRO A 7 15.72 4.14 -8.47
C PRO A 7 15.40 3.22 -9.64
N GLN A 8 14.62 2.15 -9.46
CA GLN A 8 14.22 1.31 -10.58
C GLN A 8 13.14 1.94 -11.47
N HIS A 9 12.30 2.81 -10.90
CA HIS A 9 11.17 3.41 -11.61
C HIS A 9 11.13 4.94 -11.51
N LEU A 10 11.90 5.56 -10.62
CA LEU A 10 12.03 7.01 -10.50
C LEU A 10 13.45 7.47 -10.85
N ARG A 11 13.55 8.47 -11.72
CA ARG A 11 14.80 9.18 -12.06
C ARG A 11 14.82 10.62 -11.56
N SER A 12 13.65 11.19 -11.30
CA SER A 12 13.46 12.55 -10.80
C SER A 12 12.09 12.68 -10.12
N SER A 13 11.89 13.76 -9.36
CA SER A 13 10.57 14.10 -8.80
C SER A 13 9.46 14.17 -9.85
N LYS A 14 9.78 14.60 -11.08
CA LYS A 14 8.81 14.70 -12.18
C LYS A 14 8.16 13.37 -12.54
N ASN A 15 8.84 12.24 -12.29
CA ASN A 15 8.27 10.92 -12.57
C ASN A 15 7.08 10.58 -11.65
N LEU A 16 6.99 11.20 -10.47
CA LEU A 16 5.88 10.98 -9.55
C LEU A 16 4.63 11.81 -9.88
N ILE A 17 4.78 12.90 -10.63
CA ILE A 17 3.69 13.86 -10.85
C ILE A 17 2.56 13.19 -11.64
N THR A 18 1.33 13.37 -11.17
CA THR A 18 0.15 12.83 -11.84
C THR A 18 -0.13 13.61 -13.10
N THR A 19 -0.28 12.92 -14.22
CA THR A 19 -0.61 13.59 -15.49
C THR A 19 -2.09 13.96 -15.54
N PRO A 20 -2.49 15.01 -16.29
CA PRO A 20 -3.90 15.34 -16.47
C PRO A 20 -4.73 14.17 -17.02
N ILE A 21 -4.16 13.40 -17.96
CA ILE A 21 -4.80 12.22 -18.55
C ILE A 21 -5.04 11.14 -17.48
N ALA A 22 -4.05 10.88 -16.63
CA ALA A 22 -4.19 9.93 -15.53
C ALA A 22 -5.27 10.37 -14.53
N SER A 23 -5.31 11.67 -14.18
CA SER A 23 -6.34 12.23 -13.31
C SER A 23 -7.75 12.06 -13.89
N GLN A 24 -7.93 12.36 -15.18
CA GLN A 24 -9.21 12.18 -15.89
C GLN A 24 -9.63 10.70 -15.96
N ALA A 25 -8.71 9.81 -16.30
CA ALA A 25 -8.97 8.37 -16.37
C ALA A 25 -9.40 7.82 -15.00
N TRP A 26 -8.72 8.25 -13.93
CA TRP A 26 -9.08 7.86 -12.57
C TRP A 26 -10.45 8.40 -12.14
N ALA A 27 -10.78 9.65 -12.48
CA ALA A 27 -12.10 10.22 -12.23
C ALA A 27 -13.21 9.43 -12.96
N ALA A 28 -12.98 9.03 -14.21
CA ALA A 28 -13.91 8.19 -14.96
C ALA A 28 -14.09 6.81 -14.29
N ALA A 29 -13.00 6.18 -13.85
CA ALA A 29 -13.06 4.91 -13.12
C ALA A 29 -13.85 5.02 -11.81
N LEU A 30 -13.67 6.11 -11.06
CA LEU A 30 -14.44 6.38 -9.84
C LEU A 30 -15.94 6.48 -10.12
N VAL A 31 -16.32 7.19 -11.18
CA VAL A 31 -17.74 7.32 -11.58
C VAL A 31 -18.32 5.97 -11.98
N ALA A 32 -17.58 5.17 -12.74
CA ALA A 32 -18.00 3.82 -13.12
C ALA A 32 -18.19 2.93 -11.88
N GLU A 33 -17.26 2.96 -10.94
CA GLU A 33 -17.32 2.20 -9.69
C GLU A 33 -18.54 2.59 -8.84
N LYS A 34 -18.81 3.89 -8.74
CA LYS A 34 -19.97 4.41 -8.00
C LYS A 34 -21.28 3.93 -8.62
N LYS A 35 -21.37 3.95 -9.96
CA LYS A 35 -22.54 3.44 -10.69
C LYS A 35 -22.71 1.93 -10.49
N TRP A 36 -21.61 1.17 -10.47
CA TRP A 36 -21.63 -0.25 -10.19
C TRP A 36 -22.19 -0.56 -8.79
N PHE A 37 -21.71 0.13 -7.75
CA PHE A 37 -22.28 -0.04 -6.41
C PHE A 37 -23.76 0.35 -6.33
N ALA A 38 -24.13 1.46 -6.98
CA ALA A 38 -25.53 1.89 -7.01
C ALA A 38 -26.45 0.85 -7.68
N PHE A 39 -25.98 0.15 -8.71
CA PHE A 39 -26.69 -0.97 -9.34
C PHE A 39 -26.93 -2.14 -8.38
N GLN A 40 -26.01 -2.36 -7.43
CA GLN A 40 -26.16 -3.34 -6.36
C GLN A 40 -26.98 -2.83 -5.17
N HIS A 41 -27.65 -1.67 -5.29
CA HIS A 41 -28.34 -0.97 -4.20
C HIS A 41 -27.43 -0.59 -3.01
N ILE A 42 -26.13 -0.44 -3.25
CA ILE A 42 -25.14 -0.01 -2.27
C ILE A 42 -24.70 1.42 -2.59
N SER A 43 -24.71 2.30 -1.60
CA SER A 43 -24.24 3.68 -1.75
C SER A 43 -23.05 3.97 -0.86
N PHE A 44 -21.99 4.52 -1.45
CA PHE A 44 -20.81 5.01 -0.74
C PHE A 44 -20.57 6.48 -1.06
N SER A 45 -19.97 7.20 -0.11
CA SER A 45 -19.40 8.52 -0.40
C SER A 45 -18.29 8.38 -1.45
N ASN A 46 -17.96 9.48 -2.14
CA ASN A 46 -16.86 9.49 -3.11
C ASN A 46 -15.53 9.09 -2.44
N GLU A 47 -15.29 9.56 -1.21
CA GLU A 47 -14.11 9.22 -0.42
C GLU A 47 -14.02 7.72 -0.13
N LYS A 48 -15.11 7.11 0.35
CA LYS A 48 -15.16 5.66 0.60
C LYS A 48 -14.98 4.84 -0.68
N THR A 49 -15.56 5.31 -1.79
CA THR A 49 -15.42 4.65 -3.10
C THR A 49 -13.97 4.73 -3.61
N ASN A 50 -13.33 5.90 -3.47
CA ASN A 50 -11.92 6.10 -3.80
C ASN A 50 -11.00 5.20 -2.97
N ALA A 51 -11.20 5.15 -1.65
CA ALA A 51 -10.41 4.29 -0.77
C ALA A 51 -10.51 2.82 -1.18
N LYS A 52 -11.72 2.35 -1.50
CA LYS A 52 -11.94 0.97 -2.00
C LYS A 52 -11.26 0.71 -3.34
N LEU A 53 -11.40 1.60 -4.32
CA LEU A 53 -10.78 1.45 -5.64
C LEU A 53 -9.25 1.44 -5.55
N THR A 54 -8.70 2.33 -4.74
CA THR A 54 -7.26 2.47 -4.47
C THR A 54 -6.71 1.20 -3.84
N HIS A 55 -7.38 0.72 -2.80
CA HIS A 55 -7.02 -0.52 -2.12
C HIS A 55 -7.08 -1.72 -3.07
N ARG A 56 -8.16 -1.87 -3.83
CA ARG A 56 -8.33 -2.96 -4.81
C ARG A 56 -7.21 -2.95 -5.85
N LYS A 57 -6.92 -1.79 -6.44
CA LYS A 57 -5.87 -1.67 -7.47
C LYS A 57 -4.51 -2.09 -6.94
N PHE A 58 -4.14 -1.66 -5.73
CA PHE A 58 -2.85 -2.03 -5.15
C PHE A 58 -2.79 -3.50 -4.74
N THR A 59 -3.87 -4.03 -4.14
CA THR A 59 -4.00 -5.45 -3.81
C THR A 59 -3.83 -6.34 -5.04
N TYR A 60 -4.47 -5.99 -6.16
CA TYR A 60 -4.29 -6.69 -7.43
C TYR A 60 -2.84 -6.69 -7.90
N ALA A 61 -2.13 -5.56 -7.79
CA ALA A 61 -0.74 -5.49 -8.22
C ALA A 61 0.17 -6.44 -7.42
N ILE A 62 -0.08 -6.57 -6.10
CA ILE A 62 0.63 -7.53 -5.25
C ILE A 62 0.30 -8.98 -5.65
N GLN A 63 -0.99 -9.30 -5.79
CA GLN A 63 -1.44 -10.63 -6.20
C GLN A 63 -0.90 -11.04 -7.57
N ALA A 64 -0.97 -10.13 -8.55
CA ALA A 64 -0.43 -10.35 -9.89
C ALA A 64 1.08 -10.58 -9.83
N THR A 65 1.80 -9.80 -9.02
CA THR A 65 3.25 -9.97 -8.81
C THR A 65 3.59 -11.36 -8.26
N LEU A 66 2.87 -11.82 -7.22
CA LEU A 66 3.06 -13.15 -6.63
C LEU A 66 2.72 -14.26 -7.62
N THR A 67 1.60 -14.11 -8.34
CA THR A 67 1.13 -15.08 -9.34
C THR A 67 2.13 -15.22 -10.49
N MET A 68 2.60 -14.11 -11.07
CA MET A 68 3.61 -14.12 -12.13
C MET A 68 4.95 -14.72 -11.68
N ALA A 69 5.27 -14.59 -10.39
CA ALA A 69 6.46 -15.19 -9.79
C ALA A 69 6.28 -16.68 -9.42
N GLY A 70 5.09 -17.26 -9.63
CA GLY A 70 4.77 -18.63 -9.20
C GLY A 70 4.76 -18.82 -7.69
N ILE A 71 4.59 -17.74 -6.91
CA ILE A 71 4.61 -17.78 -5.45
C ILE A 71 3.18 -17.99 -4.94
N PRO A 72 2.88 -19.12 -4.28
CA PRO A 72 1.58 -19.32 -3.66
C PRO A 72 1.39 -18.39 -2.48
N TYR A 73 0.16 -17.92 -2.28
CA TYR A 73 -0.19 -17.03 -1.18
C TYR A 73 -1.57 -17.36 -0.61
N ARG A 74 -1.81 -16.84 0.60
CA ARG A 74 -3.07 -16.86 1.32
C ARG A 74 -3.56 -15.44 1.49
N TRP A 75 -4.87 -15.28 1.65
CA TRP A 75 -5.47 -13.99 1.95
C TRP A 75 -6.29 -14.08 3.24
N LEU A 76 -6.33 -12.99 3.98
CA LEU A 76 -7.16 -12.84 5.17
C LEU A 76 -8.53 -12.34 4.73
N ASP A 77 -9.57 -13.14 4.96
CA ASP A 77 -10.95 -12.72 4.80
C ASP A 77 -11.37 -11.92 6.04
N ARG A 78 -11.66 -10.62 5.87
CA ARG A 78 -12.08 -9.75 6.98
C ARG A 78 -13.41 -10.14 7.59
N THR A 79 -14.29 -10.80 6.85
CA THR A 79 -15.62 -11.18 7.34
C THR A 79 -15.53 -12.38 8.26
N SER A 80 -14.77 -13.40 7.86
CA SER A 80 -14.58 -14.58 8.70
C SER A 80 -13.37 -14.50 9.63
N CYS A 81 -12.50 -13.51 9.45
CA CYS A 81 -11.20 -13.41 10.12
C CYS A 81 -10.35 -14.68 9.95
N THR A 82 -10.38 -15.30 8.76
CA THR A 82 -9.64 -16.53 8.48
C THR A 82 -8.73 -16.41 7.26
N TRP A 83 -7.58 -17.10 7.32
CA TRP A 83 -6.64 -17.18 6.20
C TRP A 83 -7.02 -18.28 5.22
N ARG A 84 -7.43 -17.89 4.01
CA ARG A 84 -7.84 -18.79 2.94
C ARG A 84 -6.76 -18.92 1.88
N LYS A 85 -6.61 -20.11 1.30
CA LYS A 85 -5.79 -20.28 0.08
C LYS A 85 -6.49 -19.54 -1.06
N MET A 86 -5.72 -18.96 -1.97
CA MET A 86 -6.31 -18.39 -3.18
C MET A 86 -6.90 -19.52 -4.04
N LEU A 87 -8.22 -19.45 -4.25
CA LEU A 87 -8.91 -20.14 -5.35
C LEU A 87 -9.13 -19.09 -6.44
N LYS A 88 -9.08 -19.48 -7.73
CA LYS A 88 -9.30 -18.56 -8.88
C LYS A 88 -10.47 -17.61 -8.56
N SER A 89 -10.22 -16.30 -8.56
CA SER A 89 -11.04 -15.30 -7.87
C SER A 89 -12.45 -15.17 -8.45
N LYS A 90 -13.41 -14.90 -7.56
CA LYS A 90 -14.61 -14.14 -7.88
C LYS A 90 -14.31 -12.66 -7.60
N TYR A 91 -14.67 -11.77 -8.53
CA TYR A 91 -14.38 -10.33 -8.51
C TYR A 91 -14.80 -9.59 -7.20
N ASP A 92 -15.74 -10.13 -6.43
CA ASP A 92 -16.33 -9.43 -5.29
C ASP A 92 -15.62 -9.66 -3.93
N GLU A 93 -14.73 -10.65 -3.80
CA GLU A 93 -14.11 -11.04 -2.51
C GLU A 93 -12.99 -10.07 -2.06
N GLU A 94 -12.49 -9.23 -2.95
CA GLU A 94 -11.31 -8.38 -2.69
C GLU A 94 -11.60 -7.13 -1.87
N ILE A 95 -12.85 -6.68 -1.84
CA ILE A 95 -13.29 -5.58 -0.96
C ILE A 95 -13.20 -6.02 0.51
N LEU A 96 -13.18 -7.33 0.77
CA LEU A 96 -13.13 -7.93 2.11
C LEU A 96 -11.72 -8.41 2.48
N LEU A 97 -10.69 -8.09 1.69
CA LEU A 97 -9.33 -8.56 1.94
C LEU A 97 -8.67 -7.77 3.09
N GLY A 98 -8.21 -8.51 4.11
CA GLY A 98 -7.56 -7.98 5.30
C GLY A 98 -6.04 -8.00 5.23
N GLY A 99 -5.49 -8.88 4.41
CA GLY A 99 -4.06 -9.09 4.28
C GLY A 99 -3.72 -10.21 3.29
N ILE A 100 -2.44 -10.31 2.95
CA ILE A 100 -1.87 -11.33 2.06
C ILE A 100 -0.66 -11.93 2.75
N SER A 101 -0.55 -13.26 2.81
CA SER A 101 0.57 -13.96 3.40
C SER A 101 1.19 -14.92 2.39
N TRP A 102 2.51 -14.89 2.25
CA TRP A 102 3.29 -15.72 1.33
C TRP A 102 4.62 -16.11 1.94
N GLN A 103 5.30 -17.07 1.31
CA GLN A 103 6.66 -17.44 1.67
C GLN A 103 7.57 -17.26 0.46
N ARG A 104 8.77 -16.74 0.70
CA ARG A 104 9.79 -16.61 -0.34
C ARG A 104 11.17 -16.86 0.24
N ASN A 105 11.96 -17.71 -0.41
CA ASN A 105 13.32 -18.05 0.00
C ASN A 105 13.41 -18.45 1.49
N GLY A 106 12.46 -19.25 1.96
CA GLY A 106 12.36 -19.69 3.35
C GLY A 106 11.83 -18.64 4.34
N LYS A 107 11.66 -17.38 3.94
CA LYS A 107 11.15 -16.31 4.81
C LYS A 107 9.64 -16.11 4.62
N ASN A 108 8.92 -16.01 5.73
CA ASN A 108 7.48 -15.75 5.73
C ASN A 108 7.21 -14.25 5.66
N ARG A 109 6.22 -13.87 4.85
CA ARG A 109 5.80 -12.49 4.66
C ARG A 109 4.32 -12.39 4.86
N THR A 110 3.89 -11.41 5.63
CA THR A 110 2.47 -11.12 5.82
C THR A 110 2.24 -9.63 5.70
N LEU A 111 1.50 -9.21 4.68
CA LEU A 111 1.01 -7.85 4.48
C LEU A 111 -0.37 -7.73 5.11
N ILE A 112 -0.56 -6.76 6.00
CA ILE A 112 -1.85 -6.41 6.61
C ILE A 112 -2.22 -4.99 6.20
N PHE A 113 -3.50 -4.78 5.92
CA PHE A 113 -4.02 -3.48 5.54
C PHE A 113 -4.77 -2.80 6.69
N ASN A 114 -4.63 -1.48 6.79
CA ASN A 114 -5.32 -0.61 7.76
C ASN A 114 -5.19 -1.12 9.20
N LEU A 115 -3.96 -1.40 9.63
CA LEU A 115 -3.66 -1.93 10.97
C LEU A 115 -3.43 -0.80 11.95
N THR A 116 -4.08 -0.84 13.12
CA THR A 116 -3.66 -0.03 14.27
C THR A 116 -2.38 -0.62 14.84
N VAL A 117 -1.24 0.01 14.53
CA VAL A 117 0.08 -0.47 14.96
C VAL A 117 0.25 -0.17 16.46
N PRO A 118 0.42 -1.18 17.34
CA PRO A 118 0.44 -0.99 18.79
C PRO A 118 1.50 0.02 19.27
N LEU A 119 2.69 -0.02 18.67
CA LEU A 119 3.81 0.85 19.03
C LEU A 119 3.54 2.32 18.69
N VAL A 120 2.89 2.57 17.55
CA VAL A 120 2.59 3.92 17.03
C VAL A 120 1.25 4.45 17.58
N LYS A 121 0.38 3.54 18.06
CA LYS A 121 -1.00 3.79 18.53
C LYS A 121 -1.86 4.52 17.50
N ASN A 122 -1.61 4.26 16.21
CA ASN A 122 -2.34 4.83 15.10
C ASN A 122 -2.53 3.81 13.99
N ASN A 123 -3.51 4.07 13.12
CA ASN A 123 -3.73 3.26 11.94
C ASN A 123 -2.65 3.54 10.89
N VAL A 124 -2.17 2.48 10.24
CA VAL A 124 -1.25 2.54 9.11
C VAL A 124 -1.86 1.72 7.97
N ASP A 125 -1.92 2.32 6.78
CA ASP A 125 -2.61 1.75 5.62
C ASP A 125 -2.01 0.39 5.20
N LEU A 126 -0.69 0.25 5.27
CA LEU A 126 0.04 -0.96 4.84
C LEU A 126 1.12 -1.33 5.87
N CYS A 127 1.06 -2.56 6.38
CA CYS A 127 2.06 -3.11 7.31
C CYS A 127 2.56 -4.47 6.80
N LEU A 128 3.85 -4.57 6.50
CA LEU A 128 4.50 -5.81 6.07
C LEU A 128 5.35 -6.38 7.20
N PHE A 129 5.15 -7.67 7.47
CA PHE A 129 5.78 -8.42 8.54
C PHE A 129 6.69 -9.53 8.01
N ASN A 130 7.77 -9.83 8.73
CA ASN A 130 8.62 -11.01 8.58
C ASN A 130 8.10 -12.18 9.44
N LEU A 131 6.79 -12.45 9.38
CA LEU A 131 6.12 -13.52 10.10
C LEU A 131 5.11 -14.20 9.17
N SER A 132 4.81 -15.46 9.42
CA SER A 132 3.63 -16.12 8.84
C SER A 132 2.35 -15.53 9.43
N SER A 133 1.22 -15.80 8.77
CA SER A 133 -0.10 -15.45 9.27
C SER A 133 -0.35 -15.92 10.71
N GLN A 134 0.08 -17.13 11.05
CA GLN A 134 -0.16 -17.76 12.36
C GLN A 134 0.69 -17.12 13.46
N GLU A 135 1.98 -16.89 13.19
CA GLU A 135 2.89 -16.23 14.12
C GLU A 135 2.45 -14.77 14.38
N LEU A 136 1.93 -14.10 13.35
CA LEU A 136 1.44 -12.74 13.46
C LEU A 136 0.18 -12.65 14.35
N GLU A 137 -0.75 -13.59 14.19
CA GLU A 137 -1.94 -13.70 15.04
C GLU A 137 -1.55 -14.00 16.50
N ALA A 138 -0.65 -14.95 16.72
CA ALA A 138 -0.18 -15.34 18.05
C ALA A 138 0.51 -14.19 18.79
N SER A 139 1.32 -13.40 18.07
CA SER A 139 2.02 -12.24 18.63
C SER A 139 1.14 -11.00 18.75
N LYS A 140 -0.09 -11.00 18.21
CA LYS A 140 -1.01 -9.86 18.21
C LYS A 140 -0.36 -8.56 17.73
N TYR A 141 0.49 -8.66 16.70
CA TYR A 141 1.21 -7.53 16.10
C TYR A 141 2.19 -6.81 17.07
N ALA A 142 2.52 -7.42 18.22
CA ALA A 142 3.22 -6.73 19.30
C ALA A 142 4.74 -6.66 19.13
N LEU A 143 5.33 -7.45 18.21
CA LEU A 143 6.79 -7.58 18.02
C LEU A 143 7.33 -6.52 17.05
N PRO A 144 7.99 -5.45 17.51
CA PRO A 144 8.43 -4.36 16.63
C PRO A 144 9.45 -4.81 15.57
N GLU A 145 10.34 -5.75 15.92
CA GLU A 145 11.36 -6.32 15.04
C GLU A 145 10.79 -7.11 13.87
N SER A 146 9.53 -7.52 13.96
CA SER A 146 8.85 -8.23 12.89
C SER A 146 8.37 -7.32 11.76
N TYR A 147 8.22 -6.02 11.99
CA TYR A 147 7.80 -5.06 10.98
C TYR A 147 8.97 -4.76 10.05
N ILE A 148 8.81 -5.05 8.76
CA ILE A 148 9.86 -4.80 7.76
C ILE A 148 9.55 -3.64 6.84
N ALA A 149 8.26 -3.33 6.62
CA ALA A 149 7.86 -2.12 5.90
C ALA A 149 6.50 -1.60 6.39
N LEU A 150 6.37 -0.28 6.47
CA LEU A 150 5.12 0.41 6.75
C LEU A 150 4.90 1.50 5.69
N GLY A 151 3.66 1.69 5.26
CA GLY A 151 3.38 2.66 4.22
C GLY A 151 1.99 3.26 4.26
N GLU A 152 1.89 4.43 3.64
CA GLU A 152 0.65 5.18 3.48
C GLU A 152 0.17 5.05 2.03
N LEU A 153 -1.15 4.87 1.85
CA LEU A 153 -1.82 4.68 0.57
C LEU A 153 -2.95 5.70 0.43
N LYS A 154 -2.75 6.71 -0.42
CA LYS A 154 -3.73 7.80 -0.61
C LYS A 154 -4.42 7.69 -1.96
N GLY A 155 -5.75 7.63 -1.90
CA GLY A 155 -6.66 7.46 -3.05
C GLY A 155 -7.36 8.72 -3.54
N GLY A 156 -7.05 9.88 -2.94
CA GLY A 156 -7.63 11.16 -3.31
C GLY A 156 -7.30 11.55 -4.76
N ILE A 157 -8.31 12.02 -5.49
CA ILE A 157 -8.20 12.26 -6.95
C ILE A 157 -8.08 13.74 -7.27
N ASP A 158 -8.47 14.57 -6.31
CA ASP A 158 -8.50 16.02 -6.41
C ASP A 158 -7.08 16.57 -6.22
N PRO A 159 -6.50 17.20 -7.25
CA PRO A 159 -5.22 17.88 -7.16
C PRO A 159 -5.16 18.90 -6.03
N ALA A 160 -6.27 19.58 -5.72
CA ALA A 160 -6.33 20.58 -4.66
C ALA A 160 -6.14 19.96 -3.26
N GLY A 161 -6.59 18.71 -3.08
CA GLY A 161 -6.43 17.97 -1.83
C GLY A 161 -5.10 17.19 -1.73
N ALA A 162 -4.30 17.12 -2.80
CA ALA A 162 -3.11 16.28 -2.85
C ALA A 162 -2.04 16.69 -1.81
N ASP A 163 -1.77 17.99 -1.66
CA ASP A 163 -0.79 18.51 -0.69
C ASP A 163 -1.22 18.22 0.76
N GLU A 164 -2.52 18.30 1.06
CA GLU A 164 -3.07 18.00 2.39
C GLU A 164 -3.02 16.51 2.72
N HIS A 165 -3.36 15.65 1.75
CA HIS A 165 -3.21 14.20 1.90
C HIS A 165 -1.74 13.80 2.10
N TRP A 166 -0.82 14.46 1.41
CA TRP A 166 0.61 14.26 1.60
C TRP A 166 1.09 14.70 2.98
N LYS A 167 0.76 15.90 3.45
CA LYS A 167 1.14 16.39 4.80
C LYS A 167 0.68 15.42 5.90
N THR A 168 -0.54 14.92 5.75
CA THR A 168 -1.12 13.95 6.70
C THR A 168 -0.34 12.63 6.66
N ALA A 169 -0.07 12.09 5.47
CA ALA A 169 0.70 10.87 5.29
C ALA A 169 2.13 11.02 5.82
N ARG A 170 2.81 12.12 5.49
CA ARG A 170 4.15 12.44 5.96
C ARG A 170 4.23 12.49 7.47
N THR A 171 3.29 13.17 8.14
CA THR A 171 3.22 13.22 9.61
C THR A 171 3.04 11.82 10.21
N SER A 172 2.27 10.94 9.56
CA SER A 172 2.12 9.53 9.96
C SER A 172 3.45 8.77 9.82
N LEU A 173 4.14 8.92 8.69
CA LEU A 173 5.43 8.27 8.43
C LEU A 173 6.53 8.74 9.40
N GLU A 174 6.59 10.04 9.71
CA GLU A 174 7.52 10.58 10.71
C GLU A 174 7.25 10.00 12.11
N ARG A 175 5.97 9.80 12.47
CA ARG A 175 5.58 9.16 13.73
C ARG A 175 6.00 7.70 13.78
N ILE A 176 5.81 6.96 12.69
CA ILE A 176 6.28 5.58 12.55
C ILE A 176 7.79 5.52 12.78
N GLN A 177 8.56 6.34 12.07
CA GLN A 177 10.02 6.37 12.19
C GLN A 177 10.48 6.67 13.62
N LYS A 178 9.86 7.66 14.26
CA LYS A 178 10.17 8.01 15.64
C LYS A 178 9.89 6.83 16.59
N SER A 179 8.67 6.29 16.57
CA SER A 179 8.27 5.22 17.49
C SER A 179 9.07 3.93 17.30
N PHE A 180 9.36 3.53 16.06
CA PHE A 180 10.22 2.37 15.81
C PHE A 180 11.68 2.64 16.14
N GLY A 181 12.18 3.86 15.90
CA GLY A 181 13.53 4.27 16.27
C GLY A 181 13.77 4.23 17.78
N GLU A 182 12.79 4.68 18.58
CA GLU A 182 12.79 4.57 20.05
C GLU A 182 12.83 3.11 20.53
N ALA A 183 12.27 2.18 19.74
CA ALA A 183 12.32 0.74 19.98
C ALA A 183 13.57 0.04 19.36
N GLY A 184 14.53 0.81 18.84
CA GLY A 184 15.74 0.27 18.22
C GLY A 184 15.53 -0.41 16.87
N GLN A 185 14.39 -0.17 16.22
CA GLN A 185 14.02 -0.75 14.93
C GLN A 185 14.02 0.30 13.81
N LYS A 186 14.19 -0.14 12.56
CA LYS A 186 14.17 0.73 11.39
C LYS A 186 13.47 0.05 10.20
N PRO A 187 12.14 -0.15 10.25
CA PRO A 187 11.42 -0.67 9.11
C PRO A 187 11.51 0.28 7.92
N HIS A 188 11.35 -0.25 6.72
CA HIS A 188 11.19 0.58 5.53
C HIS A 188 9.91 1.41 5.61
N THR A 189 9.97 2.66 5.19
CA THR A 189 8.79 3.53 5.02
C THR A 189 8.54 3.79 3.54
N PHE A 190 7.28 3.83 3.12
CA PHE A 190 6.96 4.14 1.72
C PHE A 190 5.62 4.86 1.56
N PHE A 191 5.44 5.53 0.42
CA PHE A 191 4.23 6.28 0.10
C PHE A 191 3.70 5.93 -1.29
N ILE A 192 2.39 5.73 -1.41
CA ILE A 192 1.72 5.51 -2.69
C ILE A 192 0.54 6.47 -2.79
N GLY A 193 0.51 7.29 -3.84
CA GLY A 193 -0.53 8.31 -4.04
C GLY A 193 -1.15 8.24 -5.44
N THR A 194 -2.45 8.50 -5.53
CA THR A 194 -3.19 8.68 -6.80
C THR A 194 -3.02 10.08 -7.37
N ALA A 195 -3.14 11.11 -6.53
CA ALA A 195 -2.89 12.50 -6.89
C ALA A 195 -1.58 12.94 -6.24
N ILE A 196 -0.61 13.27 -7.09
CA ILE A 196 0.73 13.73 -6.70
C ILE A 196 1.04 14.98 -7.51
N GLU A 197 1.09 16.12 -6.82
CA GLU A 197 1.38 17.43 -7.41
C GLU A 197 2.87 17.78 -7.36
N LYS A 198 3.28 18.76 -8.17
CA LYS A 198 4.69 19.13 -8.35
C LYS A 198 5.44 19.41 -7.04
N LYS A 199 4.81 20.14 -6.11
CA LYS A 199 5.43 20.51 -4.83
C LYS A 199 5.70 19.28 -3.96
N MET A 200 4.66 18.50 -3.67
CA MET A 200 4.79 17.27 -2.88
C MET A 200 5.71 16.24 -3.56
N ALA A 201 5.72 16.15 -4.89
CA ALA A 201 6.66 15.30 -5.61
C ALA A 201 8.13 15.68 -5.33
N GLY A 202 8.40 16.98 -5.19
CA GLY A 202 9.71 17.49 -4.78
C GLY A 202 10.09 17.08 -3.35
N GLU A 203 9.13 17.17 -2.42
CA GLU A 203 9.32 16.75 -1.03
C GLU A 203 9.55 15.23 -0.92
N ILE A 204 8.69 14.41 -1.52
CA ILE A 204 8.84 12.95 -1.59
C ILE A 204 10.20 12.58 -2.17
N TRP A 205 10.62 13.25 -3.25
CA TRP A 205 11.93 13.00 -3.86
C TRP A 205 13.09 13.34 -2.91
N SER A 206 12.99 14.44 -2.17
CA SER A 206 13.99 14.81 -1.17
C SER A 206 14.09 13.76 -0.06
N GLU A 207 12.97 13.22 0.41
CA GLU A 207 12.90 12.16 1.42
C GLU A 207 13.43 10.81 0.90
N LEU A 208 13.23 10.49 -0.38
CA LEU A 208 13.85 9.33 -1.01
C LEU A 208 15.37 9.49 -1.12
N LYS A 209 15.85 10.71 -1.41
CA LYS A 209 17.28 11.02 -1.58
C LYS A 209 18.04 11.03 -0.25
N ASN A 210 17.43 11.52 0.82
CA ASN A 210 18.04 11.56 2.16
C ASN A 210 17.85 10.23 2.94
N GLY A 211 17.03 9.31 2.43
CA GLY A 211 16.81 7.99 3.01
C GLY A 211 15.78 7.95 4.14
N SER A 212 15.04 9.03 4.40
CA SER A 212 13.87 9.00 5.30
C SER A 212 12.71 8.25 4.65
N LEU A 213 12.60 8.19 3.32
CA LEU A 213 11.63 7.35 2.63
C LEU A 213 12.36 6.27 1.83
N SER A 214 11.93 5.01 1.97
CA SER A 214 12.56 3.87 1.26
C SER A 214 12.03 3.69 -0.16
N ASN A 215 10.78 4.05 -0.42
CA ASN A 215 10.17 3.94 -1.74
C ASN A 215 8.95 4.86 -1.91
N ALA A 216 8.59 5.19 -3.14
CA ALA A 216 7.34 5.89 -3.43
C ALA A 216 6.84 5.58 -4.84
N ALA A 217 5.53 5.62 -5.07
CA ALA A 217 4.96 5.44 -6.40
C ALA A 217 3.69 6.26 -6.62
N ASN A 218 3.47 6.65 -7.88
CA ASN A 218 2.18 7.09 -8.35
C ASN A 218 1.30 5.88 -8.68
N LEU A 219 0.12 5.77 -8.06
CA LEU A 219 -0.82 4.66 -8.27
C LEU A 219 -1.38 4.61 -9.70
N ASN A 220 -1.27 5.70 -10.45
CA ASN A 220 -1.66 5.77 -11.86
C ASN A 220 -0.56 5.39 -12.84
N ASP A 221 0.69 5.17 -12.39
CA ASP A 221 1.77 4.66 -13.23
C ASP A 221 1.98 3.16 -12.97
N GLU A 222 1.56 2.33 -13.93
CA GLU A 222 1.63 0.87 -13.83
C GLU A 222 3.05 0.35 -13.64
N ARG A 223 4.07 1.02 -14.19
CA ARG A 223 5.47 0.59 -14.05
C ARG A 223 5.96 0.83 -12.64
N GLN A 224 5.56 1.94 -12.03
CA GLN A 224 5.91 2.25 -10.65
C GLN A 224 5.24 1.27 -9.69
N ILE A 225 3.94 1.00 -9.90
CA ILE A 225 3.19 0.03 -9.09
C ILE A 225 3.74 -1.38 -9.22
N ALA A 226 4.03 -1.86 -10.44
CA ALA A 226 4.68 -3.15 -10.62
C ALA A 226 6.06 -3.22 -9.93
N SER A 227 6.83 -2.13 -9.96
CA SER A 227 8.14 -2.07 -9.31
C SER A 227 8.03 -2.09 -7.78
N VAL A 228 7.12 -1.30 -7.18
CA VAL A 228 6.89 -1.27 -5.73
C VAL A 228 6.29 -2.58 -5.23
N SER A 229 5.32 -3.16 -5.95
CA SER A 229 4.76 -4.47 -5.62
C SER A 229 5.82 -5.56 -5.64
N ARG A 230 6.70 -5.56 -6.66
CA ARG A 230 7.85 -6.48 -6.71
C ARG A 230 8.79 -6.27 -5.54
N TRP A 231 9.14 -5.02 -5.23
CA TRP A 231 9.98 -4.70 -4.09
C TRP A 231 9.42 -5.27 -2.78
N LEU A 232 8.16 -4.98 -2.46
CA LEU A 232 7.50 -5.50 -1.26
C LEU A 232 7.47 -7.03 -1.22
N CYS A 233 7.23 -7.69 -2.36
CA CYS A 233 7.26 -9.15 -2.46
C CYS A 233 8.67 -9.76 -2.38
N THR A 234 9.74 -8.94 -2.50
CA THR A 234 11.16 -9.37 -2.45
C THR A 234 11.87 -9.09 -1.14
N LEU A 235 11.37 -8.13 -0.34
CA LEU A 235 11.87 -7.88 1.02
C LEU A 235 11.88 -9.18 1.81
#